data_AF-A0A518V668-F1
#
_entry.id   AF-A0A518V668-F1
#
_cell.length_a   1.000
_cell.length_b   1.000
_cell.length_c   1.000
_cell.angle_alpha   90.00
_cell.angle_beta   90.00
_cell.angle_gamma   90.00
#
_symmetry.space_group_name_H-M   'P 1'
#
loop_
_entity.id
_entity.type
_entity.pdbx_description
1 polymer ?
#
loop_
_entity_poly.entity_id
_entity_poly.type
_entity_poly.pdbx_seq_one_letter_code
_entity_poly.pdbx_strand_id
1 'polypeptide(L)'
;MVQTETDRINKIIADGAKSGMTLEEFIQREVDEWKTSKVRELMIKGDKYYRGDSDILTRKREVIGEGGGKVEDKNLANNKLVHNFARKLADQKVGYLLSKPMSVQTNNNTYQTLLGDYIGKAFLRTLKNVGKESINKGKAWLQVYYNEAGELSFKRIPSEEVIPMWKDSAHTELDAVIRVYEVETYEGKKKKTIKKVEYWDTQGVKRYVYGGQLIPDVEIGDEGSTFLLLLL
;
A
#
# COMPACT_ATOMS: atom_id res chain seq x y z
N MET A 1 14.84 -29.96 7.23
CA MET A 1 14.24 -29.17 6.14
C MET A 1 13.25 -28.21 6.78
N VAL A 2 13.48 -26.91 6.61
CA VAL A 2 12.59 -25.86 7.12
C VAL A 2 11.41 -25.78 6.16
N GLN A 3 10.20 -26.13 6.61
CA GLN A 3 8.97 -25.94 5.84
C GLN A 3 8.80 -24.43 5.57
N THR A 4 8.71 -24.03 4.31
CA THR A 4 8.39 -22.65 3.92
C THR A 4 6.88 -22.42 4.09
N GLU A 5 6.45 -21.19 4.38
CA GLU A 5 5.02 -20.86 4.34
C GLU A 5 4.42 -21.07 2.95
N THR A 6 5.18 -21.09 1.85
CA THR A 6 4.70 -21.56 0.53
C THR A 6 4.29 -23.04 0.58
N ASP A 7 5.10 -23.89 1.23
CA ASP A 7 4.70 -25.28 1.51
C ASP A 7 3.54 -25.33 2.49
N ARG A 8 3.40 -24.34 3.37
CA ARG A 8 2.31 -24.25 4.36
C ARG A 8 1.03 -23.65 3.78
N ILE A 9 1.08 -22.78 2.78
CA ILE A 9 -0.02 -22.20 2.02
C ILE A 9 -0.44 -23.20 0.96
N ASN A 10 0.49 -23.85 0.25
CA ASN A 10 0.18 -25.02 -0.55
C ASN A 10 -0.39 -26.15 0.31
N LYS A 11 0.04 -26.29 1.57
CA LYS A 11 -0.54 -27.23 2.53
C LYS A 11 -1.78 -26.71 3.25
N ILE A 12 -2.07 -25.41 3.32
CA ILE A 12 -3.35 -24.84 3.76
C ILE A 12 -4.36 -24.87 2.61
N ILE A 13 -3.90 -24.82 1.36
CA ILE A 13 -4.66 -25.03 0.13
C ILE A 13 -4.84 -26.54 -0.12
N ALA A 14 -3.89 -27.40 0.26
CA ALA A 14 -4.00 -28.87 0.14
C ALA A 14 -4.65 -29.53 1.37
N ASP A 15 -4.42 -29.07 2.59
CA ASP A 15 -5.22 -29.42 3.77
C ASP A 15 -6.59 -28.73 3.67
N GLY A 16 -6.64 -27.54 3.07
CA GLY A 16 -7.87 -26.91 2.61
C GLY A 16 -8.45 -27.53 1.35
N ALA A 17 -7.76 -28.45 0.67
CA ALA A 17 -8.39 -29.33 -0.32
C ALA A 17 -9.24 -30.41 0.38
N LYS A 18 -9.15 -30.54 1.71
CA LYS A 18 -10.21 -31.16 2.52
C LYS A 18 -11.31 -30.16 2.94
N SER A 19 -11.12 -28.84 2.78
CA SER A 19 -12.11 -27.79 3.13
C SER A 19 -12.61 -26.90 1.96
N GLY A 20 -12.21 -27.13 0.71
CA GLY A 20 -12.79 -26.57 -0.52
C GLY A 20 -12.49 -25.10 -0.89
N MET A 21 -11.57 -24.38 -0.23
CA MET A 21 -11.38 -22.93 -0.48
C MET A 21 -10.54 -22.64 -1.74
N THR A 22 -11.06 -21.83 -2.66
CA THR A 22 -10.32 -21.41 -3.88
C THR A 22 -9.34 -20.26 -3.60
N LEU A 23 -8.42 -20.00 -4.53
CA LEU A 23 -7.48 -18.87 -4.43
C LEU A 23 -8.22 -17.53 -4.39
N GLU A 24 -9.28 -17.38 -5.19
CA GLU A 24 -10.11 -16.18 -5.24
C GLU A 24 -10.83 -15.97 -3.90
N GLU A 25 -11.36 -17.03 -3.29
CA GLU A 25 -11.98 -16.96 -1.97
C GLU A 25 -10.97 -16.57 -0.89
N PHE A 26 -9.76 -17.12 -0.95
CA PHE A 26 -8.66 -16.73 -0.07
C PHE A 26 -8.31 -15.24 -0.22
N ILE A 27 -8.05 -14.77 -1.45
CA ILE A 27 -7.73 -13.35 -1.72
C ILE A 27 -8.86 -12.46 -1.21
N GLN A 28 -10.11 -12.83 -1.48
CA GLN A 28 -11.26 -12.05 -1.06
C GLN A 28 -11.31 -11.90 0.47
N ARG A 29 -11.09 -12.98 1.21
CA ARG A 29 -11.05 -12.97 2.67
C ARG A 29 -9.95 -12.05 3.20
N GLU A 30 -8.73 -12.17 2.69
CA GLU A 30 -7.59 -11.32 3.13
C GLU A 30 -7.86 -9.84 2.82
N VAL A 31 -8.47 -9.54 1.67
CA VAL A 31 -8.86 -8.17 1.29
C VAL A 31 -9.92 -7.59 2.23
N ASP A 32 -10.92 -8.40 2.63
CA ASP A 32 -11.98 -7.94 3.53
C ASP A 32 -11.46 -7.75 4.96
N GLU A 33 -10.61 -8.65 5.46
CA GLU A 33 -9.91 -8.47 6.72
C GLU A 33 -9.06 -7.18 6.70
N TRP A 34 -8.26 -6.99 5.66
CA TRP A 34 -7.41 -5.81 5.50
C TRP A 34 -8.18 -4.49 5.54
N LYS A 35 -9.35 -4.40 4.89
CA LYS A 35 -10.19 -3.19 4.88
C LYS A 35 -10.57 -2.74 6.28
N THR A 36 -10.87 -3.70 7.16
CA THR A 36 -11.27 -3.46 8.56
C THR A 36 -10.10 -3.49 9.54
N SER A 37 -8.89 -3.80 9.06
CA SER A 37 -7.73 -3.97 9.92
C SER A 37 -7.32 -2.67 10.61
N LYS A 38 -6.90 -2.79 11.87
CA LYS A 38 -6.36 -1.66 12.62
C LYS A 38 -5.10 -1.08 11.97
N VAL A 39 -4.30 -1.94 11.35
CA VAL A 39 -3.07 -1.54 10.64
C VAL A 39 -3.41 -0.56 9.53
N ARG A 40 -4.34 -0.91 8.63
CA ARG A 40 -4.76 -0.03 7.54
C ARG A 40 -5.41 1.26 8.04
N GLU A 41 -6.25 1.18 9.07
CA GLU A 41 -6.84 2.36 9.71
C GLU A 41 -5.76 3.33 10.21
N LEU A 42 -4.72 2.83 10.86
CA LEU A 42 -3.59 3.63 11.35
C LEU A 42 -2.78 4.24 10.20
N MET A 43 -2.60 3.53 9.08
CA MET A 43 -1.95 4.07 7.88
C MET A 43 -2.70 5.30 7.34
N ILE A 44 -4.02 5.19 7.21
CA ILE A 44 -4.89 6.29 6.73
C ILE A 44 -4.86 7.44 7.73
N LYS A 45 -4.95 7.14 9.04
CA LYS A 45 -4.87 8.16 10.10
C LYS A 45 -3.53 8.89 10.08
N GLY A 46 -2.43 8.17 9.88
CA GLY A 46 -1.09 8.75 9.76
C GLY A 46 -1.00 9.74 8.59
N ASP A 47 -1.52 9.38 7.41
CA ASP A 47 -1.56 10.27 6.24
C ASP A 47 -2.41 11.53 6.50
N LYS A 48 -3.59 11.36 7.11
CA LYS A 48 -4.47 12.47 7.50
C LYS A 48 -3.78 13.46 8.43
N TYR A 49 -3.15 12.97 9.50
CA TYR A 49 -2.41 13.80 10.45
C TYR A 49 -1.22 14.51 9.79
N TYR A 50 -0.52 13.84 8.87
CA TYR A 50 0.56 14.45 8.10
C TYR A 50 0.04 15.60 7.21
N ARG A 51 -1.13 15.45 6.58
CA ARG A 51 -1.79 16.51 5.78
C ARG A 51 -2.40 17.63 6.63
N GLY A 52 -2.48 17.46 7.95
CA GLY A 52 -3.14 18.41 8.85
C GLY A 52 -4.66 18.20 8.97
N ASP A 53 -5.18 17.08 8.46
CA ASP A 53 -6.58 16.66 8.65
C ASP A 53 -6.70 15.83 9.95
N SER A 54 -6.52 16.48 11.10
CA SER A 54 -6.53 15.80 12.40
C SER A 54 -7.91 15.76 13.03
N ASP A 55 -8.09 14.85 14.00
CA ASP A 55 -9.38 14.61 14.69
C ASP A 55 -9.99 15.88 15.33
N ILE A 56 -9.19 16.92 15.58
CA ILE A 56 -9.70 18.21 16.09
C ILE A 56 -10.69 18.86 15.11
N LEU A 57 -10.56 18.62 13.81
CA LEU A 57 -11.44 19.19 12.78
C LEU A 57 -12.86 18.62 12.86
N THR A 58 -13.01 17.38 13.32
CA THR A 58 -14.33 16.72 13.49
C THR A 58 -14.91 16.93 14.89
N ARG A 59 -14.16 17.48 15.85
CA ARG A 59 -14.63 17.78 17.20
C ARG A 59 -15.88 18.65 17.18
N LYS A 60 -16.91 18.22 17.90
CA LYS A 60 -18.11 19.01 18.19
C LYS A 60 -18.10 19.44 19.64
N ARG A 61 -18.68 20.61 19.93
CA ARG A 61 -18.94 21.03 21.31
C ARG A 61 -20.35 20.59 21.63
N GLU A 62 -20.51 19.77 22.66
CA GLU A 62 -21.80 19.16 23.00
C GLU A 62 -22.27 19.64 24.37
N VAL A 63 -23.57 19.84 24.52
CA VAL A 63 -24.28 20.14 25.77
C VAL A 63 -25.39 19.12 25.99
N ILE A 64 -25.90 19.02 27.22
CA ILE A 64 -27.04 18.16 27.54
C ILE A 64 -28.30 18.90 27.08
N GLY A 65 -29.02 18.33 26.11
CA GLY A 65 -30.29 18.86 25.61
C GLY A 65 -31.49 18.40 26.43
N GLU A 66 -32.68 18.83 26.01
CA GLU A 66 -33.94 18.34 26.59
C GLU A 66 -34.05 16.82 26.42
N GLY A 67 -34.34 16.10 27.51
CA GLY A 67 -34.37 14.64 27.53
C GLY A 67 -33.03 13.96 27.86
N GLY A 68 -31.99 14.72 28.22
CA GLY A 68 -30.73 14.17 28.76
C GLY A 68 -29.72 13.68 27.70
N GLY A 69 -30.06 13.77 26.41
CA GLY A 69 -29.14 13.44 25.31
C GLY A 69 -28.10 14.52 25.04
N LYS A 70 -26.94 14.13 24.49
CA LYS A 70 -25.93 15.10 24.03
C LYS A 70 -26.36 15.71 22.70
N VAL A 71 -26.34 17.04 22.61
CA VAL A 71 -26.64 17.81 21.40
C VAL A 71 -25.51 18.78 21.10
N GLU A 72 -25.23 19.01 19.81
CA GLU A 72 -24.21 19.96 19.39
C GLU A 72 -24.63 21.39 19.73
N ASP A 73 -23.79 22.09 20.50
CA ASP A 73 -23.98 23.50 20.84
C ASP A 73 -23.44 24.37 19.71
N LYS A 74 -24.36 25.08 19.04
CA LYS A 74 -24.05 26.00 17.93
C LYS A 74 -23.75 27.43 18.38
N ASN A 75 -24.01 27.77 19.64
CA ASN A 75 -23.86 29.11 20.18
C ASN A 75 -22.46 29.32 20.79
N LEU A 76 -21.89 28.25 21.34
CA LEU A 76 -20.56 28.29 21.93
C LEU A 76 -19.46 28.18 20.87
N ALA A 77 -18.45 29.05 20.98
CA ALA A 77 -17.27 28.96 20.12
C ALA A 77 -16.61 27.57 20.22
N ASN A 78 -16.36 26.96 19.06
CA ASN A 78 -15.70 25.66 18.90
C ASN A 78 -14.43 25.82 18.05
N ASN A 79 -13.42 26.49 18.62
CA ASN A 79 -12.15 26.71 17.94
C ASN A 79 -11.42 25.37 17.72
N LYS A 80 -11.01 25.10 16.47
CA LYS A 80 -10.34 23.87 16.04
C LYS A 80 -8.93 24.17 15.53
N LEU A 81 -7.99 24.31 16.45
CA LEU A 81 -6.60 24.62 16.11
C LEU A 81 -5.84 23.35 15.74
N VAL A 82 -5.40 23.27 14.49
CA VAL A 82 -4.56 22.16 14.00
C VAL A 82 -3.10 22.49 14.26
N HIS A 83 -2.46 21.71 15.11
CA HIS A 83 -1.00 21.72 15.25
C HIS A 83 -0.38 20.57 14.46
N ASN A 84 0.23 20.86 13.32
CA ASN A 84 0.79 19.84 12.44
C ASN A 84 2.19 19.37 12.85
N PHE A 85 2.31 18.86 14.09
CA PHE A 85 3.56 18.29 14.60
C PHE A 85 3.96 17.00 13.86
N ALA A 86 2.97 16.18 13.47
CA ALA A 86 3.20 14.94 12.73
C ALA A 86 4.01 15.19 11.46
N ARG A 87 3.60 16.16 10.64
CA ARG A 87 4.35 16.56 9.44
C ARG A 87 5.75 17.04 9.76
N LYS A 88 5.90 17.93 10.76
CA LYS A 88 7.20 18.50 11.13
C LYS A 88 8.19 17.41 11.54
N LEU A 89 7.76 16.49 12.41
CA LEU A 89 8.61 15.40 12.91
C LEU A 89 8.94 14.40 11.79
N ALA A 90 7.96 14.05 10.95
CA ALA A 90 8.18 13.16 9.82
C ALA A 90 9.18 13.77 8.82
N ASP A 91 8.97 15.02 8.41
CA ASP A 91 9.86 15.74 7.48
C ASP A 91 11.27 15.90 8.07
N GLN A 92 11.38 16.18 9.37
CA GLN A 92 12.68 16.26 10.06
C GLN A 92 13.41 14.92 10.04
N LYS A 93 12.73 13.82 10.38
CA LYS A 93 13.32 12.48 10.40
C LYS A 93 13.74 12.01 9.01
N VAL A 94 12.88 12.20 8.00
CA VAL A 94 13.22 11.92 6.59
C VAL A 94 14.39 12.77 6.12
N GLY A 95 14.38 14.06 6.45
CA GLY A 95 15.47 14.98 6.13
C GLY A 95 16.78 14.52 6.76
N TYR A 96 16.77 14.14 8.03
CA TYR A 96 17.98 13.66 8.70
C TYR A 96 18.55 12.39 8.05
N LEU A 97 17.70 11.40 7.77
CA LEU A 97 18.12 10.10 7.25
C LEU A 97 18.49 10.14 5.76
N LEU A 98 17.74 10.89 4.95
CA LEU A 98 17.76 10.76 3.49
C LEU A 98 18.10 12.06 2.76
N SER A 99 18.41 13.17 3.45
CA SER A 99 18.78 14.43 2.76
C SER A 99 20.03 14.29 1.92
N LYS A 100 21.05 13.59 2.45
CA LYS A 100 22.31 13.33 1.77
C LYS A 100 22.12 12.20 0.74
N PRO A 101 22.64 12.37 -0.49
CA PRO A 101 22.68 11.28 -1.46
C PRO A 101 23.41 10.07 -0.86
N MET A 102 22.87 8.88 -1.09
CA MET A 102 23.59 7.65 -0.77
C MET A 102 24.76 7.48 -1.74
N SER A 103 25.89 6.96 -1.24
CA SER A 103 27.02 6.55 -2.06
C SER A 103 27.09 5.03 -2.01
N VAL A 104 26.92 4.38 -3.16
CA VAL A 104 27.17 2.94 -3.30
C VAL A 104 28.57 2.80 -3.87
N GLN A 105 29.38 1.93 -3.26
CA GLN A 105 30.74 1.65 -3.70
C GLN A 105 30.85 0.17 -4.07
N THR A 106 31.50 -0.11 -5.19
CA THR A 106 31.84 -1.46 -5.64
C THR A 106 33.29 -1.50 -6.16
N ASN A 107 33.90 -2.67 -6.11
CA ASN A 107 35.24 -2.90 -6.67
C ASN A 107 35.24 -2.99 -8.21
N ASN A 108 34.06 -3.12 -8.82
CA ASN A 108 33.90 -3.20 -10.27
C ASN A 108 33.48 -1.84 -10.84
N ASN A 109 34.42 -1.11 -11.44
CA ASN A 109 34.18 0.22 -12.00
C ASN A 109 33.10 0.22 -13.09
N THR A 110 33.05 -0.80 -13.94
CA THR A 110 32.01 -0.92 -14.98
C THR A 110 30.63 -1.04 -14.35
N TYR A 111 30.49 -1.90 -13.33
CA TYR A 111 29.23 -2.03 -12.59
C TYR A 111 28.86 -0.76 -11.83
N GLN A 112 29.84 -0.05 -11.26
CA GLN A 112 29.61 1.23 -10.58
C GLN A 112 28.97 2.26 -11.51
N THR A 113 29.47 2.37 -12.74
CA THR A 113 28.91 3.28 -13.75
C THR A 113 27.48 2.89 -14.11
N LEU A 114 27.24 1.62 -14.45
CA LEU A 114 25.91 1.12 -14.80
C LEU A 114 24.88 1.29 -13.67
N LEU A 115 25.30 1.07 -12.42
CA LEU A 115 24.45 1.24 -11.25
C LEU A 115 24.13 2.73 -11.01
N GLY A 116 25.08 3.61 -11.27
CA GLY A 116 24.93 5.06 -11.12
C GLY A 116 23.79 5.63 -11.95
N ASP A 117 23.53 5.05 -13.13
CA ASP A 117 22.43 5.45 -14.01
C ASP A 117 21.06 5.20 -13.37
N TYR A 118 20.92 4.14 -12.56
CA TYR A 118 19.69 3.80 -11.86
C TYR A 118 19.53 4.51 -10.51
N ILE A 119 20.63 4.73 -9.76
CA ILE A 119 20.62 5.41 -8.45
C ILE A 119 20.80 6.93 -8.62
N GLY A 120 20.13 7.48 -9.63
CA GLY A 120 20.15 8.92 -9.92
C GLY A 120 19.26 9.76 -9.00
N LYS A 121 19.14 11.05 -9.31
CA LYS A 121 18.29 12.01 -8.58
C LYS A 121 16.82 11.57 -8.49
N ALA A 122 16.31 10.91 -9.54
CA ALA A 122 14.93 10.42 -9.58
C ALA A 122 14.71 9.32 -8.54
N PHE A 123 15.59 8.32 -8.47
CA PHE A 123 15.54 7.27 -7.46
C PHE A 123 15.67 7.85 -6.05
N LEU A 124 16.63 8.75 -5.79
CA LEU A 124 16.80 9.38 -4.48
C LEU A 124 15.55 10.16 -4.02
N ARG A 125 14.83 10.78 -4.96
CA ARG A 125 13.54 11.43 -4.66
C ARG A 125 12.47 10.39 -4.33
N THR A 126 12.39 9.30 -5.07
CA THR A 126 11.49 8.18 -4.77
C THR A 126 11.80 7.58 -3.40
N LEU A 127 13.07 7.36 -3.07
CA LEU A 127 13.52 6.85 -1.78
C LEU A 127 13.12 7.78 -0.62
N LYS A 128 13.27 9.10 -0.78
CA LYS A 128 12.76 10.09 0.19
C LYS A 128 11.25 9.96 0.40
N ASN A 129 10.49 9.74 -0.66
CA ASN A 129 9.03 9.57 -0.58
C ASN A 129 8.66 8.25 0.11
N VAL A 130 9.36 7.14 -0.18
CA VAL A 130 9.21 5.85 0.52
C VAL A 130 9.53 6.01 2.01
N GLY A 131 10.61 6.71 2.37
CA GLY A 131 10.97 6.96 3.76
C GLY A 131 9.95 7.81 4.50
N LYS A 132 9.37 8.82 3.83
CA LYS A 132 8.26 9.61 4.39
C LYS A 132 7.04 8.75 4.64
N GLU A 133 6.69 7.91 3.68
CA GLU A 133 5.56 7.01 3.82
C GLU A 133 5.77 5.97 4.92
N SER A 134 6.97 5.39 5.04
CA SER A 134 7.25 4.40 6.09
C SER A 134 7.17 5.01 7.50
N ILE A 135 7.60 6.27 7.66
CA ILE A 135 7.47 6.97 8.94
C ILE A 135 6.02 7.31 9.26
N ASN A 136 5.22 7.70 8.26
CA ASN A 136 3.81 8.06 8.47
C ASN A 136 2.88 6.84 8.63
N LYS A 137 3.15 5.75 7.90
CA LYS A 137 2.26 4.59 7.76
C LYS A 137 2.83 3.31 8.39
N GLY A 138 4.03 3.36 8.97
CA GLY A 138 4.71 2.23 9.60
C GLY A 138 5.42 1.29 8.62
N LYS A 139 4.92 1.15 7.39
CA LYS A 139 5.53 0.39 6.28
C LYS A 139 5.39 1.15 4.97
N ALA A 140 6.28 0.90 4.01
CA ALA A 140 6.21 1.46 2.66
C ALA A 140 6.76 0.47 1.63
N TRP A 141 6.27 0.58 0.39
CA TRP A 141 6.59 -0.35 -0.69
C TRP A 141 7.18 0.37 -1.88
N LEU A 142 8.22 -0.23 -2.45
CA LEU A 142 8.86 0.20 -3.67
C LEU A 142 8.79 -0.94 -4.67
N GLN A 143 8.06 -0.73 -5.76
CA GLN A 143 8.00 -1.67 -6.86
C GLN A 143 9.15 -1.41 -7.82
N VAL A 144 9.83 -2.49 -8.20
CA VAL A 144 10.82 -2.53 -9.27
C VAL A 144 10.14 -3.09 -10.52
N TYR A 145 10.27 -2.41 -11.65
CA TYR A 145 9.61 -2.81 -12.90
C TYR A 145 10.37 -2.33 -14.12
N TYR A 146 10.08 -2.87 -15.30
CA TYR A 146 10.54 -2.30 -16.57
C TYR A 146 9.48 -1.38 -17.14
N ASN A 147 9.86 -0.15 -17.51
CA ASN A 147 8.96 0.80 -18.16
C ASN A 147 8.68 0.38 -19.62
N GLU A 148 7.84 1.16 -20.32
CA GLU A 148 7.48 0.89 -21.73
C GLU A 148 8.70 0.90 -22.69
N ALA A 149 9.78 1.59 -22.32
CA ALA A 149 11.04 1.59 -23.06
C ALA A 149 11.96 0.41 -22.69
N GLY A 150 11.55 -0.47 -21.77
CA GLY A 150 12.34 -1.60 -21.29
C GLY A 150 13.41 -1.21 -20.27
N GLU A 151 13.33 -0.02 -19.67
CA GLU A 151 14.30 0.48 -18.70
C GLU A 151 13.87 0.13 -17.27
N LEU A 152 14.82 -0.34 -16.45
CA LEU A 152 14.60 -0.63 -15.04
C LEU A 152 14.19 0.65 -14.29
N SER A 153 13.03 0.61 -13.67
CA SER A 153 12.33 1.74 -13.08
C SER A 153 11.79 1.39 -11.69
N PHE A 154 11.51 2.44 -10.90
CA PHE A 154 11.08 2.31 -9.51
C PHE A 154 9.86 3.18 -9.22
N LYS A 155 8.83 2.60 -8.60
CA LYS A 155 7.60 3.30 -8.23
C LYS A 155 7.22 2.99 -6.79
N ARG A 156 6.98 4.04 -6.00
CA ARG A 156 6.40 3.91 -4.66
C ARG A 156 4.93 3.51 -4.82
N ILE A 157 4.51 2.46 -4.12
CA ILE A 157 3.10 2.03 -4.06
C ILE A 157 2.51 2.51 -2.73
N PRO A 158 1.31 3.12 -2.72
CA PRO A 158 0.63 3.50 -1.49
C PRO A 158 0.49 2.31 -0.52
N SER A 159 0.95 2.46 0.71
CA SER A 159 1.08 1.32 1.64
C SER A 159 -0.21 0.62 1.98
N GLU A 160 -1.31 1.37 2.05
CA GLU A 160 -2.66 0.90 2.32
C GLU A 160 -3.27 0.08 1.19
N GLU A 161 -2.68 0.12 -0.01
CA GLU A 161 -3.07 -0.71 -1.15
C GLU A 161 -2.43 -2.10 -1.06
N VAL A 162 -1.40 -2.31 -0.22
CA VAL A 162 -0.56 -3.50 -0.25
C VAL A 162 -0.77 -4.35 1.00
N ILE A 163 -1.17 -5.61 0.79
CA ILE A 163 -1.34 -6.64 1.80
C ILE A 163 -0.20 -7.64 1.65
N PRO A 164 0.81 -7.62 2.53
CA PRO A 164 1.93 -8.54 2.45
C PRO A 164 1.60 -9.89 3.04
N MET A 165 1.95 -10.96 2.33
CA MET A 165 2.00 -12.32 2.86
C MET A 165 3.46 -12.66 3.16
N TRP A 166 3.78 -12.81 4.44
CA TRP A 166 5.15 -13.07 4.88
C TRP A 166 5.43 -14.56 4.92
N LYS A 167 6.60 -14.96 4.43
CA LYS A 167 7.06 -16.34 4.48
C LYS A 167 7.49 -16.77 5.88
N ASP A 168 7.84 -15.79 6.71
CA ASP A 168 8.38 -15.98 8.05
C ASP A 168 7.72 -15.03 9.05
N SER A 169 7.69 -15.46 10.32
CA SER A 169 7.09 -14.68 11.41
C SER A 169 7.87 -13.41 11.78
N ALA A 170 9.12 -13.27 11.33
CA ALA A 170 9.93 -12.08 11.52
C ALA A 170 9.69 -11.03 10.43
N HIS A 171 8.83 -11.30 9.44
CA HIS A 171 8.50 -10.42 8.32
C HIS A 171 9.75 -10.00 7.52
N THR A 172 10.62 -10.95 7.19
CA THR A 172 11.87 -10.69 6.47
C THR A 172 11.79 -11.02 4.98
N GLU A 173 11.04 -12.05 4.61
CA GLU A 173 10.85 -12.51 3.23
C GLU A 173 9.35 -12.52 2.89
N LEU A 174 9.00 -12.01 1.71
CA LEU A 174 7.64 -12.08 1.18
C LEU A 174 7.43 -13.41 0.47
N ASP A 175 6.29 -14.04 0.75
CA ASP A 175 5.81 -15.20 -0.01
C ASP A 175 4.93 -14.77 -1.18
N ALA A 176 4.02 -13.83 -0.91
CA ALA A 176 3.12 -13.24 -1.88
C ALA A 176 2.70 -11.83 -1.47
N VAL A 177 2.07 -11.09 -2.38
CA VAL A 177 1.52 -9.76 -2.13
C VAL A 177 0.16 -9.65 -2.80
N ILE A 178 -0.85 -9.22 -2.05
CA ILE A 178 -2.12 -8.77 -2.64
C ILE A 178 -2.09 -7.25 -2.72
N ARG A 179 -2.37 -6.69 -3.90
CA ARG A 179 -2.55 -5.26 -4.09
C ARG A 179 -4.00 -4.96 -4.41
N VAL A 180 -4.56 -3.95 -3.76
CA VAL A 180 -5.96 -3.53 -3.92
C VAL A 180 -6.01 -2.03 -4.14
N TYR A 181 -6.56 -1.60 -5.27
CA TYR A 181 -6.63 -0.19 -5.63
C TYR A 181 -7.88 0.12 -6.44
N GLU A 182 -8.22 1.39 -6.52
CA GLU A 182 -9.37 1.89 -7.28
C GLU A 182 -8.88 2.63 -8.52
N VAL A 183 -9.54 2.38 -9.65
CA VAL A 183 -9.26 3.02 -10.94
C VAL A 183 -10.54 3.67 -11.44
N GLU A 184 -10.42 4.90 -11.94
CA GLU A 184 -11.53 5.59 -12.58
C GLU A 184 -11.62 5.19 -14.05
N THR A 185 -12.75 4.64 -14.45
CA THR A 185 -13.04 4.19 -15.82
C THR A 185 -14.27 4.90 -16.37
N TYR A 186 -14.51 4.77 -17.68
CA TYR A 186 -15.69 5.30 -18.35
C TYR A 186 -16.53 4.17 -18.92
N GLU A 187 -17.78 4.07 -18.46
CA GLU A 187 -18.79 3.20 -19.06
C GLU A 187 -19.70 4.09 -19.93
N GLY A 188 -19.37 4.17 -21.22
CA GLY A 188 -19.96 5.13 -22.15
C GLY A 188 -19.63 6.57 -21.76
N LYS A 189 -20.63 7.33 -21.28
CA LYS A 189 -20.47 8.73 -20.84
C LYS A 189 -20.39 8.91 -19.33
N LYS A 190 -20.51 7.83 -18.55
CA LYS A 190 -20.51 7.90 -17.09
C LYS A 190 -19.16 7.46 -16.53
N LYS A 191 -18.60 8.31 -15.66
CA LYS A 191 -17.41 7.99 -14.87
C LYS A 191 -17.79 6.98 -13.78
N LYS A 192 -17.03 5.89 -13.68
CA LYS A 192 -17.25 4.80 -12.74
C LYS A 192 -15.93 4.41 -12.10
N THR A 193 -15.91 4.29 -10.78
CA THR A 193 -14.76 3.77 -10.05
C THR A 193 -14.88 2.25 -9.99
N ILE A 194 -13.89 1.54 -10.52
CA ILE A 194 -13.77 0.09 -10.38
C ILE A 194 -12.64 -0.23 -9.41
N LYS A 195 -12.81 -1.32 -8.66
CA LYS A 195 -11.82 -1.79 -7.72
C LYS A 195 -11.05 -2.96 -8.36
N LYS A 196 -9.74 -2.80 -8.50
CA LYS A 196 -8.83 -3.82 -9.02
C LYS A 196 -8.14 -4.53 -7.85
N VAL A 197 -7.89 -5.82 -8.03
CA VAL A 197 -7.16 -6.67 -7.09
C VAL A 197 -6.11 -7.45 -7.87
N GLU A 198 -4.87 -7.41 -7.41
CA GLU A 198 -3.77 -8.16 -7.99
C GLU A 198 -3.17 -9.07 -6.94
N TYR A 199 -2.87 -10.31 -7.30
CA TYR A 199 -2.15 -11.27 -6.47
C TYR A 199 -0.81 -11.56 -7.12
N TRP A 200 0.27 -11.19 -6.44
CA TRP A 200 1.65 -11.36 -6.90
C TRP A 200 2.31 -12.47 -6.09
N ASP A 201 2.89 -13.44 -6.78
CA ASP A 201 3.69 -14.51 -6.18
C ASP A 201 4.99 -14.74 -6.96
N THR A 202 5.67 -15.85 -6.69
CA THR A 202 6.91 -16.22 -7.39
C THR A 202 6.71 -16.64 -8.84
N GLN A 203 5.48 -16.97 -9.25
CA GLN A 203 5.14 -17.43 -10.61
C GLN A 203 4.69 -16.26 -11.50
N GLY A 204 4.10 -15.21 -10.92
CA GLY A 204 3.69 -14.03 -11.66
C GLY A 204 2.68 -13.18 -10.91
N VAL A 205 1.82 -12.52 -11.68
CA VAL A 205 0.69 -11.75 -11.18
C VAL A 205 -0.62 -12.28 -11.75
N LYS A 206 -1.62 -12.46 -10.90
CA LYS A 206 -3.01 -12.71 -11.26
C LYS A 206 -3.84 -11.46 -11.00
N ARG A 207 -4.71 -11.07 -11.94
CA ARG A 207 -5.44 -9.81 -11.93
C ARG A 207 -6.95 -10.03 -11.93
N TYR A 208 -7.64 -9.26 -11.11
CA TYR A 208 -9.07 -9.36 -10.91
C TYR A 208 -9.73 -7.98 -10.82
N VAL A 209 -10.99 -7.91 -11.23
CA VAL A 209 -11.91 -6.80 -10.96
C VAL A 209 -12.90 -7.23 -9.90
N TYR A 210 -13.10 -6.39 -8.88
CA TYR A 210 -14.05 -6.66 -7.81
C TYR A 210 -15.44 -6.13 -8.16
N GLY A 211 -16.38 -7.05 -8.43
CA GLY A 211 -17.79 -6.76 -8.73
C GLY A 211 -18.78 -7.28 -7.67
N GLY A 212 -18.30 -7.64 -6.49
CA GLY A 212 -19.03 -8.43 -5.47
C GLY A 212 -18.38 -9.80 -5.25
N GLN A 213 -17.74 -10.33 -6.29
CA GLN A 213 -16.75 -11.40 -6.26
C GLN A 213 -15.54 -10.98 -7.10
N LEU A 214 -14.43 -11.71 -6.98
CA LEU A 214 -13.26 -11.50 -7.84
C LEU A 214 -13.51 -12.13 -9.21
N ILE A 215 -13.47 -11.30 -10.25
CA ILE A 215 -13.64 -11.72 -11.65
C ILE A 215 -12.30 -11.48 -12.36
N PRO A 216 -11.74 -12.47 -13.08
CA PRO A 216 -10.49 -12.28 -13.83
C PRO A 216 -10.52 -11.07 -14.76
N ASP A 217 -9.44 -10.30 -14.79
CA ASP A 217 -9.35 -9.02 -15.50
C ASP A 217 -8.93 -9.20 -16.97
N VAL A 218 -9.89 -9.57 -17.81
CA VAL A 218 -9.66 -9.90 -19.23
C VAL A 218 -9.18 -8.69 -20.06
N GLU A 219 -9.53 -7.46 -19.67
CA GLU A 219 -9.16 -6.26 -20.44
C GLU A 219 -7.65 -6.02 -20.48
N ILE A 220 -6.96 -6.40 -19.41
CA ILE A 220 -5.52 -6.15 -19.23
C ILE A 220 -4.72 -7.45 -19.36
N GLY A 221 -5.39 -8.60 -19.20
CA GLY A 221 -4.79 -9.91 -19.04
C GLY A 221 -4.92 -10.35 -17.59
N ASP A 222 -5.55 -11.51 -17.41
CA ASP A 222 -5.77 -12.14 -16.11
C ASP A 222 -4.46 -12.60 -15.47
N GLU A 223 -3.43 -12.91 -16.26
CA GLU A 223 -2.09 -13.26 -15.79
C GLU A 223 -0.97 -12.40 -16.40
N GLY A 224 0.19 -12.35 -15.76
CA GLY A 224 1.37 -11.67 -16.30
C GLY A 224 2.64 -11.86 -15.47
N SER A 225 3.74 -11.27 -15.94
CA SER A 225 5.03 -11.30 -15.24
C SER A 225 5.13 -10.27 -14.11
N THR A 226 5.84 -10.62 -13.05
CA THR A 226 6.07 -9.81 -11.84
C THR A 226 6.77 -8.46 -12.11
N PHE A 227 7.49 -8.33 -13.23
CA PHE A 227 8.29 -7.14 -13.54
C PHE A 227 7.65 -6.16 -14.52
N LEU A 228 6.46 -6.47 -15.04
CA LEU A 228 5.73 -5.57 -15.94
C LEU A 228 4.74 -4.73 -15.12
N LEU A 229 4.97 -3.42 -15.08
CA LEU A 229 4.00 -2.48 -14.55
C LEU A 229 3.02 -2.11 -15.66
N LEU A 230 1.77 -2.55 -15.55
CA LEU A 230 0.70 -1.99 -16.36
C LEU A 230 0.29 -0.68 -15.69
N LEU A 231 0.63 0.44 -16.34
CA LEU A 231 0.10 1.75 -15.98
C LEU A 231 -1.36 1.79 -16.39
N LEU A 232 -2.26 1.71 -15.41
CA LEU A 232 -3.65 2.14 -15.52
C LEU A 232 -3.81 3.52 -14.89
#